data_AF-A0A2E6I4N7-F1
#
_entry.id   AF-A0A2E6I4N7-F1
#
_cell.length_a   1.000
_cell.length_b   1.000
_cell.length_c   1.000
_cell.angle_alpha   90.00
_cell.angle_beta   90.00
_cell.angle_gamma   90.00
#
_symmetry.space_group_name_H-M   'P 1'
#
loop_
_entity.id
_entity.type
_entity.pdbx_description
1 polymer ?
#
loop_
_entity_poly.entity_id
_entity_poly.type
_entity_poly.pdbx_seq_one_letter_code
_entity_poly.pdbx_strand_id
1 'polypeptide(L)'
;MNADIKVKAPRKSVAQDLLSKTRVKMNKSGSESVIDVQRPRTRDNQSIHIDIDIEAPRRLAYRFKTHNGSVVVHLVEVTGPVCSIETHNGKIDLDAPEDLSARVSVRAHNGSIKLR
;
A
#
# COMPACT_ATOMS: atom_id res chain seq x y z
N MET A 1 -10.20 -2.98 -7.59
CA MET A 1 -8.84 -2.46 -7.35
C MET A 1 -8.48 -1.59 -8.53
N ASN A 2 -7.98 -0.38 -8.27
CA ASN A 2 -7.33 0.47 -9.25
C ASN A 2 -5.85 0.65 -8.87
N ALA A 3 -4.97 0.84 -9.84
CA ALA A 3 -3.55 1.13 -9.60
C ALA A 3 -3.03 2.16 -10.59
N ASP A 4 -2.48 3.25 -10.07
CA ASP A 4 -1.86 4.31 -10.84
C ASP A 4 -0.35 4.32 -10.63
N ILE A 5 0.42 4.22 -11.72
CA ILE A 5 1.87 4.17 -11.70
C ILE A 5 2.43 5.47 -12.28
N LYS A 6 3.16 6.23 -11.46
CA LYS A 6 3.84 7.47 -11.85
C LYS A 6 5.35 7.27 -11.79
N VAL A 7 6.05 7.68 -12.83
CA VAL A 7 7.52 7.56 -12.92
C VAL A 7 8.14 8.92 -13.18
N LYS A 8 9.18 9.24 -12.42
CA LYS A 8 10.05 10.39 -12.65
C LYS A 8 11.43 9.90 -13.07
N ALA A 9 11.94 10.43 -14.18
CA ALA A 9 13.30 10.18 -14.64
C ALA A 9 13.84 11.37 -15.44
N PRO A 10 15.17 11.53 -15.58
CA PRO A 10 15.77 12.63 -16.35
C PRO A 10 15.45 12.62 -17.85
N ARG A 11 15.08 11.45 -18.41
CA ARG A 11 14.74 11.29 -19.82
C ARG A 11 13.45 10.49 -19.97
N LYS A 12 12.62 10.85 -20.96
CA LYS A 12 11.35 10.17 -21.25
C LYS A 12 11.52 8.68 -21.54
N SER A 13 12.56 8.30 -22.30
CA SER A 13 12.86 6.90 -22.60
C SER A 13 13.16 6.07 -21.34
N VAL A 14 13.85 6.66 -20.37
CA VAL A 14 14.13 6.02 -19.07
C VAL A 14 12.83 5.87 -18.26
N ALA A 15 11.98 6.89 -18.25
CA ALA A 15 10.68 6.80 -17.59
C ALA A 15 9.80 5.70 -18.19
N GLN A 16 9.79 5.57 -19.51
CA GLN A 16 9.06 4.52 -20.23
C GLN A 16 9.62 3.12 -19.93
N ASP A 17 10.95 2.96 -19.90
CA ASP A 17 11.59 1.69 -19.53
C ASP A 17 11.22 1.26 -18.11
N LEU A 18 11.35 2.17 -17.13
CA LEU A 18 10.95 1.93 -15.74
C LEU A 18 9.45 1.58 -15.63
N LEU A 19 8.58 2.29 -16.35
CA LEU A 19 7.15 2.04 -16.36
C LEU A 19 6.84 0.64 -16.91
N SER A 20 7.43 0.26 -18.05
CA SER A 20 7.23 -1.06 -18.67
C SER A 20 7.67 -2.24 -17.79
N LYS A 21 8.64 -2.00 -16.91
CA LYS A 21 9.19 -2.98 -15.96
C LYS A 21 8.46 -2.98 -14.62
N THR A 22 7.60 -2.00 -14.35
CA THR A 22 6.80 -1.93 -13.13
C THR A 22 5.50 -2.70 -13.35
N ARG A 23 5.19 -3.61 -12.43
CA ARG A 23 4.00 -4.46 -12.51
C ARG A 23 3.32 -4.50 -11.16
N VAL A 24 2.01 -4.32 -11.17
CA VAL A 24 1.14 -4.52 -10.02
C VAL A 24 0.20 -5.65 -10.37
N LYS A 25 0.13 -6.69 -9.52
CA LYS A 25 -0.74 -7.84 -9.72
C LYS A 25 -1.45 -8.17 -8.43
N MET A 26 -2.73 -8.50 -8.53
CA MET A 26 -3.48 -9.10 -7.43
C MET A 26 -3.57 -10.60 -7.68
N ASN A 27 -3.05 -11.39 -6.73
CA ASN A 27 -3.16 -12.84 -6.73
C ASN A 27 -4.08 -13.25 -5.58
N LYS A 28 -5.01 -14.17 -5.84
CA LYS A 28 -5.79 -14.82 -4.80
C LYS A 28 -5.14 -16.14 -4.44
N SER A 29 -4.88 -16.36 -3.16
CA SER A 29 -4.35 -17.60 -2.61
C SER A 29 -5.23 -18.03 -1.44
N GLY A 30 -6.17 -18.94 -1.68
CA GLY A 30 -7.15 -19.34 -0.68
C GLY A 30 -8.00 -18.15 -0.20
N SER A 31 -7.96 -17.85 1.10
CA SER A 31 -8.64 -16.72 1.74
C SER A 31 -7.86 -15.41 1.68
N GLU A 32 -6.63 -15.42 1.18
CA GLU A 32 -5.77 -14.24 1.11
C GLU A 32 -5.78 -13.64 -0.30
N SER A 33 -5.96 -12.32 -0.37
CA SER A 33 -5.66 -11.55 -1.59
C SER A 33 -4.33 -10.84 -1.37
N VAL A 34 -3.35 -11.15 -2.21
CA VAL A 34 -2.00 -10.60 -2.14
C VAL A 34 -1.79 -9.67 -3.33
N ILE A 35 -1.41 -8.42 -3.06
CA ILE A 35 -0.99 -7.48 -4.09
C ILE A 35 0.52 -7.53 -4.19
N ASP A 36 1.01 -8.09 -5.29
CA ASP A 36 2.42 -8.15 -5.62
C ASP A 36 2.80 -6.95 -6.49
N VAL A 37 3.77 -6.18 -6.01
CA VAL A 37 4.30 -4.99 -6.69
C VAL A 37 5.75 -5.27 -7.04
N GLN A 38 5.98 -5.52 -8.32
CA GLN A 38 7.31 -5.74 -8.88
C GLN A 38 7.78 -4.45 -9.53
N ARG A 39 8.94 -3.94 -9.09
CA ARG A 39 9.53 -2.71 -9.65
C ARG A 39 11.03 -2.88 -9.85
N PRO A 40 11.60 -2.28 -10.92
CA PRO A 40 13.04 -2.26 -11.11
C PRO A 40 13.72 -1.39 -10.05
N ARG A 41 15.03 -1.58 -9.87
CA ARG A 41 15.85 -0.64 -9.09
C ARG A 41 15.95 0.69 -9.82
N THR A 42 15.77 1.77 -9.09
CA THR A 42 15.96 3.14 -9.57
C THR A 42 17.38 3.62 -9.26
N ARG A 43 17.91 4.52 -10.10
CA ARG A 43 19.15 5.26 -9.83
C ARG A 43 18.86 6.62 -9.21
N ASP A 44 19.92 7.37 -8.87
CA ASP A 44 19.80 8.76 -8.43
C ASP A 44 18.98 9.59 -9.44
N ASN A 45 18.12 10.48 -8.92
CA ASN A 45 17.15 11.28 -9.68
C ASN A 45 16.04 10.48 -10.41
N GLN A 46 15.81 9.22 -10.06
CA GLN A 46 14.68 8.42 -10.55
C GLN A 46 13.76 8.00 -9.41
N SER A 47 12.46 8.02 -9.64
CA SER A 47 11.48 7.53 -8.65
C SER A 47 10.29 6.87 -9.32
N ILE A 48 9.77 5.84 -8.66
CA ILE A 48 8.52 5.15 -9.02
C ILE A 48 7.56 5.34 -7.86
N HIS A 49 6.38 5.87 -8.16
CA HIS A 49 5.28 6.04 -7.23
C HIS A 49 4.11 5.20 -7.71
N ILE A 50 3.48 4.48 -6.80
CA ILE A 50 2.42 3.52 -7.11
C ILE A 50 1.31 3.79 -6.11
N ASP A 51 0.20 4.33 -6.61
CA ASP A 51 -1.02 4.55 -5.86
C ASP A 51 -1.92 3.33 -6.10
N ILE A 52 -2.43 2.70 -5.04
CA ILE A 52 -3.25 1.49 -5.12
C ILE A 52 -4.51 1.68 -4.29
N ASP A 53 -5.65 1.67 -4.96
CA ASP A 53 -6.97 1.76 -4.32
C ASP A 53 -7.64 0.40 -4.29
N ILE A 54 -8.04 -0.02 -3.09
CA ILE A 54 -8.61 -1.34 -2.82
C ILE A 54 -9.92 -1.17 -2.08
N GLU A 55 -11.00 -1.54 -2.72
CA GLU A 55 -12.27 -1.81 -2.03
C GLU A 55 -12.27 -3.25 -1.54
N ALA A 56 -12.47 -3.43 -0.24
CA ALA A 56 -12.44 -4.75 0.39
C ALA A 56 -13.72 -5.01 1.21
N PRO A 57 -14.17 -6.28 1.31
CA PRO A 57 -15.36 -6.64 2.08
C PRO A 57 -15.19 -6.37 3.58
N ARG A 58 -16.17 -5.70 4.21
CA ARG A 58 -16.19 -5.21 5.61
C ARG A 58 -15.90 -6.24 6.73
N ARG A 59 -15.95 -7.54 6.43
CA ARG A 59 -15.84 -8.66 7.40
C ARG A 59 -14.64 -9.56 7.10
N LEU A 60 -13.45 -8.98 7.01
CA LEU A 60 -12.20 -9.73 6.77
C LEU A 60 -11.08 -9.25 7.68
N ALA A 61 -10.12 -10.14 7.94
CA ALA A 61 -8.84 -9.74 8.50
C ALA A 61 -7.96 -9.14 7.39
N TYR A 62 -7.30 -8.02 7.68
CA TYR A 62 -6.45 -7.34 6.71
C TYR A 62 -5.00 -7.30 7.17
N ARG A 63 -4.08 -7.49 6.22
CA ARG A 63 -2.65 -7.30 6.44
C ARG A 63 -2.05 -6.51 5.28
N PHE A 64 -1.61 -5.30 5.56
CA PHE A 64 -0.89 -4.44 4.65
C PHE A 64 0.58 -4.39 5.06
N LYS A 65 1.49 -4.75 4.15
CA LYS A 65 2.92 -4.63 4.39
C LYS A 65 3.59 -3.95 3.20
N THR A 66 4.31 -2.86 3.46
CA THR A 66 5.14 -2.18 2.48
C THR A 66 6.54 -1.93 3.04
N HIS A 67 7.54 -1.87 2.16
CA HIS A 67 8.91 -1.53 2.57
C HIS A 67 9.26 -0.07 2.29
N ASN A 68 8.74 0.50 1.21
CA ASN A 68 9.00 1.88 0.81
C ASN A 68 7.72 2.43 0.19
N GLY A 69 7.04 3.31 0.93
CA GLY A 69 5.74 3.84 0.51
C GLY A 69 4.86 4.16 1.70
N SER A 70 4.03 5.17 1.52
CA SER A 70 2.99 5.50 2.49
C SER A 70 1.81 4.55 2.33
N VAL A 71 1.14 4.24 3.43
CA VAL A 71 -0.12 3.49 3.44
C VAL A 71 -1.19 4.42 3.98
N VAL A 72 -2.23 4.66 3.19
CA VAL A 72 -3.44 5.34 3.66
C VAL A 72 -4.55 4.30 3.72
N VAL A 73 -5.18 4.18 4.89
CA VAL A 73 -6.26 3.22 5.11
C VAL A 73 -7.45 3.99 5.67
N HIS A 74 -8.56 3.98 4.94
CA HIS A 74 -9.84 4.49 5.42
C HIS A 74 -10.74 3.30 5.75
N LEU A 75 -11.01 3.10 7.03
CA LEU A 75 -11.93 2.09 7.50
C LEU A 75 -13.31 2.76 7.64
N VAL A 76 -14.30 2.29 6.90
CA VAL A 76 -15.68 2.82 7.01
C VAL A 76 -16.50 1.97 7.98
N GLU A 77 -16.36 0.66 7.91
CA GLU A 77 -17.03 -0.28 8.79
C GLU A 77 -16.21 -1.58 8.78
N VAL A 78 -15.51 -1.87 9.88
CA VAL A 78 -14.73 -3.10 10.02
C VAL A 78 -15.19 -3.85 11.24
N THR A 79 -15.81 -5.00 11.01
CA THR A 79 -16.14 -5.98 12.05
C THR A 79 -15.29 -7.21 11.79
N GLY A 80 -14.24 -7.42 12.58
CA GLY A 80 -13.30 -8.51 12.34
C GLY A 80 -12.09 -8.47 13.28
N PRO A 81 -11.35 -9.59 13.42
CA PRO A 81 -10.43 -9.76 14.53
C PRO A 81 -9.14 -8.94 14.43
N VAL A 82 -8.60 -8.66 13.23
CA VAL A 82 -7.29 -8.00 13.08
C VAL A 82 -7.15 -7.18 11.77
N CYS A 83 -6.76 -5.92 11.90
CA CYS A 83 -6.14 -5.12 10.83
C CYS A 83 -4.68 -4.85 11.19
N SER A 84 -3.73 -5.29 10.37
CA SER A 84 -2.29 -5.06 10.58
C SER A 84 -1.70 -4.26 9.42
N ILE A 85 -1.06 -3.14 9.74
CA ILE A 85 -0.45 -2.23 8.76
C ILE A 85 1.01 -2.03 9.14
N GLU A 86 1.93 -2.37 8.24
CA GLU A 86 3.37 -2.20 8.44
C GLU A 86 4.02 -1.47 7.26
N THR A 87 4.81 -0.43 7.56
CA THR A 87 5.72 0.22 6.60
C THR A 87 7.14 0.29 7.16
N HIS A 88 8.16 0.04 6.34
CA HIS A 88 9.54 0.30 6.75
C HIS A 88 9.96 1.74 6.50
N ASN A 89 9.73 2.30 5.31
CA ASN A 89 10.06 3.68 4.96
C ASN A 89 8.85 4.38 4.34
N GLY A 90 8.06 5.06 5.16
CA GLY A 90 6.85 5.74 4.69
C GLY A 90 5.89 6.12 5.81
N LYS A 91 4.86 6.92 5.48
CA LYS A 91 3.83 7.34 6.44
C LYS A 91 2.69 6.32 6.48
N ILE A 92 2.12 6.08 7.65
CA ILE A 92 0.81 5.45 7.76
C ILE A 92 -0.21 6.52 8.17
N ASP A 93 -1.28 6.69 7.40
CA ASP A 93 -2.47 7.46 7.79
C ASP A 93 -3.64 6.49 7.89
N LEU A 94 -4.09 6.22 9.10
CA LEU A 94 -5.23 5.36 9.36
C LEU A 94 -6.37 6.23 9.89
N ASP A 95 -7.49 6.15 9.21
CA ASP A 95 -8.76 6.80 9.54
C ASP A 95 -9.75 5.69 9.90
N ALA A 96 -10.18 5.66 11.16
CA ALA A 96 -11.04 4.61 11.71
C ALA A 96 -12.32 5.21 12.29
N PRO A 97 -13.47 4.51 12.18
CA PRO A 97 -14.71 5.00 12.76
C PRO A 97 -14.68 4.83 14.29
N GLU A 98 -15.37 5.70 15.02
CA GLU A 98 -15.38 5.68 16.49
C GLU A 98 -15.91 4.37 17.08
N ASP A 99 -16.82 3.71 16.36
CA ASP A 99 -17.45 2.44 16.74
C ASP A 99 -16.70 1.20 16.25
N LEU A 100 -15.43 1.35 15.86
CA LEU A 100 -14.58 0.26 15.38
C LEU A 100 -14.47 -0.87 16.43
N SER A 101 -15.10 -2.01 16.13
CA SER A 101 -15.00 -3.24 16.92
C SER A 101 -13.99 -4.20 16.30
N ALA A 102 -12.71 -3.79 16.29
CA ALA A 102 -11.60 -4.56 15.74
C ALA A 102 -10.26 -4.24 16.44
N ARG A 103 -9.32 -5.19 16.42
CA ARG A 103 -7.94 -4.93 16.86
C ARG A 103 -7.12 -4.40 15.69
N VAL A 104 -6.54 -3.21 15.84
CA VAL A 104 -5.64 -2.62 14.84
C VAL A 104 -4.20 -2.60 15.36
N SER A 105 -3.26 -3.09 14.56
CA SER A 105 -1.82 -2.98 14.81
C SER A 105 -1.17 -2.18 13.70
N VAL A 106 -0.54 -1.07 14.05
CA VAL A 106 0.13 -0.19 13.09
C VAL A 106 1.60 -0.05 13.44
N ARG A 107 2.51 -0.28 12.48
CA ARG A 107 3.96 -0.20 12.69
C ARG A 107 4.63 0.56 11.54
N ALA A 108 5.38 1.60 11.88
CA ALA A 108 6.29 2.28 10.97
C ALA A 108 7.71 2.21 11.55
N HIS A 109 8.69 1.74 10.78
CA HIS A 109 10.09 1.70 11.25
C HIS A 109 10.77 3.05 11.06
N ASN A 110 10.74 3.60 9.84
CA ASN A 110 11.27 4.90 9.48
C ASN A 110 10.17 5.72 8.78
N GLY A 111 9.37 6.40 9.59
CA GLY A 111 8.21 7.14 9.09
C GLY A 111 7.38 7.72 10.22
N SER A 112 6.19 8.20 9.89
CA SER A 112 5.22 8.69 10.87
C SER A 112 3.95 7.85 10.81
N ILE A 113 3.29 7.70 11.96
CA ILE A 113 1.95 7.15 12.05
C ILE A 113 1.02 8.29 12.44
N LYS A 114 -0.05 8.46 11.68
CA LYS A 114 -1.18 9.31 12.05
C LYS A 114 -2.41 8.42 12.18
N LEU A 115 -3.04 8.50 13.34
CA LEU A 115 -4.31 7.86 13.63
C LEU A 115 -5.35 8.98 13.76
N ARG A 116 -6.49 8.81 13.11
CA ARG A 116 -7.66 9.68 13.21
C ARG A 116 -8.88 8.85 13.57
#